data_AF-A0A945CSQ5-F1
#
_entry.id   AF-A0A945CSQ5-F1
#
_cell.length_a   1.000
_cell.length_b   1.000
_cell.length_c   1.000
_cell.angle_alpha   90.00
_cell.angle_beta   90.00
_cell.angle_gamma   90.00
#
_symmetry.space_group_name_H-M   'P 1'
#
loop_
_entity.id
_entity.type
_entity.pdbx_description
1 polymer ?
#
loop_
_entity_poly.entity_id
_entity_poly.type
_entity_poly.pdbx_seq_one_letter_code
_entity_poly.pdbx_strand_id
1 'polypeptide(L)'
;TLAFATATFSATILGDYYPTARWASRTGKGLLLTAAGVGYLRYAAGAHYPTDVLVGTVVGSAIGYLIPRLHRRDGDRRLILAPQPLVSGWALSLRWAL
;
A
#
# COMPACT_ATOMS: atom_id res chain seq x y z
N THR A 1 2.63 3.13 15.79
CA THR A 1 2.00 2.38 14.67
C THR A 1 1.60 3.26 13.50
N LEU A 2 0.67 4.22 13.65
CA LEU A 2 0.17 5.04 12.52
C LEU A 2 1.27 5.78 11.75
N ALA A 3 2.24 6.36 12.45
CA ALA A 3 3.37 7.05 11.82
C ALA A 3 4.18 6.14 10.87
N PHE A 4 4.41 4.89 11.26
CA PHE A 4 5.11 3.92 10.40
C PHE A 4 4.23 3.43 9.25
N ALA A 5 2.91 3.28 9.48
CA ALA A 5 1.98 2.92 8.42
C ALA A 5 1.90 3.97 7.33
N THR A 6 1.74 5.25 7.69
CA THR A 6 1.68 6.35 6.71
C THR A 6 3.02 6.58 6.02
N ALA A 7 4.13 6.52 6.75
CA ALA A 7 5.47 6.68 6.18
C ALA A 7 5.78 5.56 5.17
N THR A 8 5.49 4.30 5.52
CA THR A 8 5.75 3.16 4.64
C THR A 8 4.80 3.13 3.44
N PHE A 9 3.52 3.49 3.64
CA PHE A 9 2.56 3.66 2.55
C PHE A 9 3.05 4.70 1.54
N SER A 10 3.39 5.91 2.02
CA SER A 10 3.89 6.99 1.19
C SER A 10 5.21 6.62 0.50
N ALA A 11 6.13 5.96 1.20
CA ALA A 11 7.39 5.50 0.61
C ALA A 11 7.15 4.44 -0.49
N THR A 12 6.20 3.54 -0.28
CA THR A 12 5.84 2.48 -1.24
C THR A 12 5.24 3.10 -2.51
N ILE A 13 4.22 3.95 -2.39
CA ILE A 13 3.62 4.61 -3.56
C ILE A 13 4.63 5.51 -4.29
N LEU A 14 5.49 6.23 -3.57
CA LEU A 14 6.50 7.09 -4.20
C LEU A 14 7.53 6.26 -4.99
N GLY A 15 7.99 5.14 -4.42
CA GLY A 15 8.88 4.22 -5.12
C GLY A 15 8.22 3.56 -6.32
N ASP A 16 6.91 3.31 -6.23
CA ASP A 16 6.12 2.69 -7.29
C ASP A 16 5.86 3.65 -8.48
N TYR A 17 5.51 4.91 -8.21
CA TYR A 17 5.23 5.92 -9.25
C TYR A 17 6.49 6.58 -9.82
N TYR A 18 7.56 6.70 -9.03
CA TYR A 18 8.79 7.40 -9.42
C TYR A 18 10.05 6.56 -9.18
N PRO A 19 10.20 5.39 -9.83
CA PRO A 19 11.24 4.41 -9.51
C PRO A 19 12.67 4.91 -9.73
N THR A 20 12.89 5.80 -10.71
CA THR A 20 14.22 6.35 -11.03
C THR A 20 14.49 7.69 -10.34
N ALA A 21 13.47 8.31 -9.74
CA ALA A 21 13.59 9.64 -9.19
C ALA A 21 14.26 9.61 -7.81
N ARG A 22 15.48 10.16 -7.74
CA ARG A 22 16.24 10.26 -6.49
C ARG A 22 15.49 11.01 -5.38
N TRP A 23 14.72 12.04 -5.73
CA TRP A 23 13.95 12.80 -4.75
C TRP A 23 12.88 11.94 -4.09
N ALA A 24 12.18 11.08 -4.83
CA ALA A 24 11.12 10.22 -4.31
C ALA A 24 11.67 9.21 -3.28
N SER A 25 12.81 8.57 -3.61
CA SER A 25 13.51 7.66 -2.68
C SER A 25 14.01 8.39 -1.42
N ARG A 26 14.57 9.60 -1.57
CA ARG A 26 15.01 10.43 -0.43
C ARG A 26 13.85 10.84 0.46
N THR A 27 12.73 11.27 -0.12
CA THR A 27 11.51 11.62 0.61
C THR A 27 10.98 10.40 1.38
N GLY A 28 10.91 9.23 0.75
CA GLY A 28 10.49 7.99 1.42
C GLY A 28 11.36 7.65 2.63
N LYS A 29 12.69 7.74 2.49
CA LYS A 29 13.62 7.55 3.62
C LYS A 29 13.44 8.60 4.71
N GLY A 30 13.24 9.86 4.32
CA GLY A 30 12.95 10.96 5.24
C GLY A 30 11.70 10.71 6.07
N LEU A 31 10.61 10.26 5.45
CA LEU A 31 9.36 9.92 6.14
C LEU A 31 9.56 8.79 7.16
N LEU A 32 10.34 7.76 6.84
CA LEU A 32 10.65 6.68 7.76
C LEU A 32 11.50 7.16 8.95
N LEU A 33 12.46 8.05 8.71
CA LEU A 33 13.24 8.69 9.79
C LEU A 33 12.35 9.54 10.69
N THR A 34 11.41 10.30 10.13
CA THR A 34 10.43 11.06 10.91
C THR A 34 9.55 10.13 11.76
N ALA A 35 9.09 9.01 11.19
CA ALA A 35 8.30 8.02 11.94
C ALA A 35 9.09 7.39 13.10
N ALA A 36 10.39 7.10 12.89
CA ALA A 36 11.29 6.65 13.94
C ALA A 36 11.48 7.71 15.04
N GLY A 37 11.63 8.98 14.66
CA GLY A 37 11.67 10.10 15.59
C GLY A 37 10.40 10.22 16.44
N VAL A 38 9.21 10.03 15.85
CA VAL A 38 7.95 9.98 16.59
C VAL A 38 7.95 8.82 17.59
N GLY A 39 8.41 7.62 17.19
CA GLY A 39 8.54 6.47 18.09
C GLY A 39 9.47 6.76 19.26
N TYR A 40 10.62 7.36 19.00
CA TYR A 40 11.57 7.77 20.05
C TYR A 40 10.97 8.80 21.00
N LEU A 41 10.29 9.83 20.49
CA LEU A 41 9.65 10.84 21.33
C LEU A 41 8.54 10.24 22.21
N ARG A 42 7.81 9.24 21.71
CA ARG A 42 6.80 8.53 22.50
C ARG A 42 7.42 7.71 23.64
N TYR A 43 8.57 7.10 23.39
CA TYR A 43 9.37 6.44 24.42
C TYR A 43 9.92 7.46 25.44
N ALA A 44 10.55 8.53 24.97
CA ALA A 44 11.15 9.57 25.83
C ALA A 44 10.10 10.29 26.70
N ALA A 45 8.87 10.44 26.19
CA ALA A 45 7.74 10.99 26.95
C ALA A 45 7.15 10.01 27.99
N GLY A 46 7.67 8.79 28.10
CA GLY A 46 7.13 7.74 28.97
C GLY A 46 5.73 7.26 28.54
N ALA A 47 5.31 7.56 27.31
CA ALA A 47 3.96 7.28 26.84
C ALA A 47 3.79 5.85 26.31
N HIS A 48 4.87 5.21 25.83
CA HIS A 48 4.87 3.86 25.27
C HIS A 48 6.15 3.12 25.66
N TYR A 49 6.06 1.82 25.91
CA TYR A 49 7.24 0.99 26.15
C TYR A 49 8.02 0.76 24.85
N PRO A 50 9.34 0.50 24.90
CA PRO A 50 10.14 0.20 23.71
C PRO A 50 9.58 -0.96 22.88
N THR A 51 9.01 -1.97 23.54
CA THR A 51 8.34 -3.11 22.91
C THR A 51 7.14 -2.67 22.07
N ASP A 52 6.33 -1.73 22.58
CA ASP A 52 5.16 -1.21 21.87
C ASP A 52 5.57 -0.44 20.61
N VAL A 53 6.67 0.32 20.70
CA VAL A 53 7.24 1.06 19.57
C VAL A 53 7.78 0.09 18.51
N LEU A 54 8.49 -0.96 18.91
CA LEU A 54 9.00 -1.99 18.00
C LEU A 54 7.88 -2.75 17.29
N VAL A 55 6.90 -3.26 18.04
CA VAL A 55 5.74 -3.95 17.46
C VAL A 55 4.97 -3.01 16.55
N GLY A 56 4.74 -1.76 16.98
CA GLY A 56 4.07 -0.75 16.17
C GLY A 56 4.83 -0.37 14.89
N THR A 57 6.17 -0.49 14.89
CA THR A 57 7.01 -0.31 13.70
C THR A 57 6.79 -1.45 12.71
N VAL A 58 6.90 -2.70 13.17
CA VAL A 58 6.72 -3.89 12.32
C VAL A 58 5.30 -3.94 11.74
N VAL A 59 4.29 -3.84 12.60
CA VAL A 59 2.88 -3.90 12.19
C VAL A 59 2.52 -2.71 11.29
N GLY A 60 2.95 -1.50 11.66
CA GLY A 60 2.70 -0.30 10.87
C GLY A 60 3.31 -0.41 9.47
N SER A 61 4.59 -0.77 9.37
CA SER A 61 5.27 -0.93 8.09
C SER A 61 4.69 -2.05 7.25
N ALA A 62 4.30 -3.18 7.85
CA ALA A 62 3.63 -4.26 7.15
C ALA A 62 2.31 -3.79 6.50
N ILE A 63 1.47 -3.08 7.26
CA ILE A 63 0.22 -2.51 6.75
C ILE A 63 0.50 -1.51 5.64
N GLY A 64 1.42 -0.56 5.85
CA GLY A 64 1.76 0.48 4.88
C GLY A 64 2.33 -0.08 3.57
N TYR A 65 3.03 -1.21 3.60
CA TYR A 65 3.53 -1.89 2.41
C TYR A 65 2.46 -2.76 1.72
N LEU A 66 1.72 -3.54 2.50
CA LEU A 66 0.75 -4.51 1.96
C LEU A 66 -0.46 -3.82 1.34
N ILE A 67 -0.96 -2.72 1.92
CA ILE A 67 -2.14 -2.03 1.39
C ILE A 67 -1.95 -1.60 -0.07
N PRO A 68 -0.91 -0.82 -0.45
CA PRO A 68 -0.66 -0.45 -1.85
C PRO A 68 -0.49 -1.68 -2.75
N ARG A 69 0.20 -2.71 -2.27
CA ARG A 69 0.44 -3.95 -3.03
C ARG A 69 -0.86 -4.70 -3.31
N LEU A 70 -1.78 -4.77 -2.36
CA LEU A 70 -3.08 -5.41 -2.53
C LEU A 70 -4.07 -4.55 -3.33
N HIS A 71 -3.92 -3.22 -3.30
CA HIS A 71 -4.73 -2.31 -4.11
C HIS A 71 -4.30 -2.26 -5.59
N ARG A 72 -3.08 -2.73 -5.90
CA ARG A 72 -2.64 -2.87 -7.29
C ARG A 72 -3.52 -3.88 -8.01
N ARG A 73 -4.08 -3.45 -9.14
CA ARG A 73 -4.72 -4.32 -10.11
C ARG A 73 -3.66 -4.72 -11.13
N ASP A 74 -3.09 -5.90 -10.95
CA ASP A 74 -2.20 -6.50 -11.95
C ASP A 74 -3.05 -6.98 -13.13
N GLY A 75 -2.96 -6.27 -14.25
CA GLY A 75 -3.43 -6.76 -15.55
C GLY A 75 -4.94 -6.86 -15.72
N ASP A 76 -5.33 -7.06 -16.97
CA ASP A 76 -6.67 -6.88 -17.52
C ASP A 76 -7.65 -7.99 -17.10
N ARG A 77 -7.85 -8.22 -15.80
CA ARG A 77 -8.91 -9.07 -15.24
C ARG A 77 -10.27 -8.40 -15.46
N ARG A 78 -10.63 -8.25 -16.73
CA ARG A 78 -11.92 -7.76 -17.18
C ARG A 78 -12.85 -8.94 -17.23
N LEU A 79 -13.74 -9.00 -16.23
CA LEU A 79 -14.94 -9.79 -16.36
C LEU A 79 -15.90 -9.00 -17.26
N ILE A 80 -16.00 -9.40 -18.52
CA ILE A 80 -16.97 -8.78 -19.44
C ILE A 80 -18.22 -9.65 -19.43
N LEU A 81 -19.32 -9.07 -18.94
CA LEU A 81 -20.67 -9.61 -19.11
C LEU A 81 -21.35 -8.80 -20.21
N ALA A 82 -21.67 -9.44 -21.34
CA ALA A 82 -22.36 -8.78 -22.44
C ALA A 82 -23.53 -9.63 -22.93
N PRO A 83 -24.71 -9.03 -23.18
CA PRO A 83 -25.75 -9.72 -23.93
C PRO A 83 -25.27 -9.97 -25.36
N GLN A 84 -25.44 -11.20 -25.84
CA GLN A 84 -25.18 -11.60 -27.21
C GLN A 84 -26.52 -12.00 -27.84
N PRO A 85 -26.98 -11.32 -28.90
CA PRO A 85 -28.17 -11.75 -29.62
C PRO A 85 -27.88 -13.06 -30.38
N LEU A 86 -28.77 -14.05 -30.22
CA LEU A 86 -28.80 -15.27 -31.03
C LEU A 86 -30.02 -15.26 -31.95
N VAL A 87 -29.95 -16.09 -33.00
CA VAL A 87 -31.01 -16.25 -34.02
C VAL A 87 -32.38 -16.56 -33.39
N SER A 88 -32.43 -17.20 -32.23
CA SER A 88 -33.67 -17.58 -31.54
C SER A 88 -33.77 -17.06 -30.09
N GLY A 89 -32.99 -16.06 -29.69
CA GLY A 89 -33.07 -15.52 -28.32
C GLY A 89 -31.88 -14.69 -27.86
N TRP A 90 -31.71 -14.60 -26.53
CA TRP A 90 -30.61 -13.88 -25.89
C TRP A 90 -29.69 -14.86 -25.17
N ALA A 91 -28.38 -14.67 -25.27
CA ALA A 91 -27.41 -15.29 -24.38
C ALA A 91 -26.59 -14.23 -23.66
N LEU A 92 -25.98 -14.65 -22.55
CA LEU A 92 -24.94 -13.88 -21.87
C LEU A 92 -23.60 -14.48 -22.26
N SER A 93 -22.68 -13.68 -22.83
CA SER A 93 -21.29 -14.08 -22.92
C SER A 93 -20.55 -13.68 -21.65
N LEU A 94 -19.80 -14.63 -21.12
CA LEU A 94 -18.81 -14.40 -20.08
C LEU A 94 -17.44 -14.51 -20.74
N ARG A 95 -16.70 -13.40 -20.79
CA ARG A 95 -15.31 -13.41 -21.27
C ARG A 95 -14.39 -13.03 -20.12
N TRP A 96 -13.41 -13.88 -19.89
CA TRP A 96 -12.34 -13.70 -18.92
C TRP A 96 -11.00 -13.65 -19.66
N ALA A 97 -10.29 -12.53 -19.53
CA ALA A 97 -8.91 -12.40 -19.97
C ALA A 97 -7.99 -12.59 -18.75
N LEU A 98 -7.04 -13.53 -18.85
CA LEU A 98 -5.95 -13.71 -17.89
C LEU A 98 -4.84 -12.69 -18.16
#